data_AF-A0A2N7R7K8-F1
#
_entry.id   AF-A0A2N7R7K8-F1
#
_cell.length_a   1.000
_cell.length_b   1.000
_cell.length_c   1.000
_cell.angle_alpha   90.00
_cell.angle_beta   90.00
_cell.angle_gamma   90.00
#
_symmetry.space_group_name_H-M   'P 1'
#
loop_
_entity.id
_entity.type
_entity.pdbx_description
1 polymer ?
#
loop_
_entity_poly.entity_id
_entity_poly.type
_entity_poly.pdbx_seq_one_letter_code
_entity_poly.pdbx_strand_id
1 'polypeptide(L)'
;MYLHRLNGLTMAAVLGLAQLPAHAAPIRIKAPAELPAKASVADAIKASKPSDWRALDPDNTLYLEIPAGRVVMELAPEFAPQHVANIKALVAEQYYDGLAINRVQDNWVAQWGDPNEKNPKPIQHARRTLPGEFTVPLKNVSSFTRLPDVDGYAPQVGHSNGFPSARDPKTGTAWLTHCYATVGVGRDNASDSGGGTELYAVIGQSPRHLDRDITVIGRVVAGMPLLSTLPRGTAPMGFYDSPEKSVPIKAIRLAADVPPEQRAKLEVMRTDSAAYQAVLEAQRNRGGPWSKVAAGHIDVCSAAIPVREAGK
;
A
#
# COMPACT_ATOMS: atom_id res chain seq x y z
N MET A 1 -34.45 45.64 81.71
CA MET A 1 -35.84 45.52 82.21
C MET A 1 -36.73 45.27 81.00
N TYR A 2 -37.61 44.27 81.09
CA TYR A 2 -38.53 43.73 80.08
C TYR A 2 -38.00 42.80 78.97
N LEU A 3 -38.35 41.52 79.16
CA LEU A 3 -38.50 40.44 78.20
C LEU A 3 -39.35 40.87 76.98
N HIS A 4 -39.17 40.21 75.82
CA HIS A 4 -40.22 39.32 75.29
C HIS A 4 -39.72 38.40 74.17
N ARG A 5 -40.19 37.15 74.27
CA ARG A 5 -40.13 36.05 73.32
C ARG A 5 -40.74 36.43 71.98
N LEU A 6 -40.21 35.89 70.88
CA LEU A 6 -40.96 35.69 69.64
C LEU A 6 -40.97 34.19 69.29
N ASN A 7 -42.19 33.66 69.31
CA ASN A 7 -42.57 32.31 68.90
C ASN A 7 -42.38 32.12 67.39
N GLY A 8 -42.09 30.87 67.02
CA GLY A 8 -42.04 30.43 65.64
C GLY A 8 -43.37 30.54 64.90
N LEU A 9 -43.25 30.77 63.59
CA LEU A 9 -44.26 30.46 62.60
C LEU A 9 -43.58 29.67 61.48
N THR A 10 -44.00 28.43 61.33
CA THR A 10 -43.65 27.50 60.26
C THR A 10 -44.14 28.03 58.92
N MET A 11 -43.21 28.36 58.02
CA MET A 11 -43.53 28.70 56.64
C MET A 11 -43.39 27.42 55.79
N ALA A 12 -44.52 26.80 55.47
CA ALA A 12 -44.58 25.66 54.56
C ALA A 12 -44.22 26.11 53.13
N ALA A 13 -43.06 25.70 52.64
CA ALA A 13 -42.65 25.91 51.26
C ALA A 13 -43.46 24.96 50.36
N VAL A 14 -44.43 25.50 49.62
CA VAL A 14 -45.13 24.79 48.54
C VAL A 14 -44.13 24.62 47.38
N LEU A 15 -43.58 23.42 47.22
CA LEU A 15 -42.84 23.00 46.04
C LEU A 15 -43.81 22.92 44.85
N GLY A 16 -43.90 24.00 44.08
CA GLY A 16 -44.54 24.00 42.77
C GLY A 16 -43.71 23.19 41.78
N LEU A 17 -44.00 21.89 41.65
CA LEU A 17 -43.54 21.07 40.54
C LEU A 17 -44.25 21.54 39.26
N ALA A 18 -43.65 22.50 38.56
CA ALA A 18 -44.03 22.83 37.20
C ALA A 18 -43.69 21.63 36.29
N GLN A 19 -44.67 20.76 36.07
CA GLN A 19 -44.58 19.73 35.02
C GLN A 19 -44.62 20.42 33.66
N LEU A 20 -43.44 20.73 33.12
CA LEU A 20 -43.31 21.09 31.71
C LEU A 20 -43.69 19.86 30.86
N PRO A 21 -44.68 19.94 29.97
CA PRO A 21 -45.00 18.85 29.08
C PRO A 21 -43.85 18.72 28.07
N ALA A 22 -42.99 17.72 28.26
CA ALA A 22 -41.94 17.35 27.31
C ALA A 22 -42.55 16.69 26.06
N HIS A 23 -43.32 17.44 25.28
CA HIS A 23 -43.72 17.04 23.93
C HIS A 23 -42.66 17.53 22.94
N ALA A 24 -41.49 16.88 22.95
CA ALA A 24 -40.55 17.06 21.85
C ALA A 24 -41.18 16.44 20.59
N ALA A 25 -41.55 17.28 19.62
CA ALA A 25 -42.01 16.82 18.33
C ALA A 25 -40.94 15.90 17.71
N PRO A 26 -41.31 14.77 17.09
CA PRO A 26 -40.34 13.85 16.53
C PRO A 26 -39.52 14.55 15.45
N ILE A 27 -38.19 14.58 15.63
CA ILE A 27 -37.25 15.13 14.66
C ILE A 27 -37.36 14.29 13.38
N ARG A 28 -37.87 14.89 12.31
CA ARG A 28 -37.92 14.25 10.99
C ARG A 28 -36.58 14.44 10.29
N ILE A 29 -35.81 13.36 10.17
CA ILE A 29 -34.58 13.34 9.36
C ILE A 29 -34.99 13.15 7.89
N LYS A 30 -34.67 14.13 7.04
CA LYS A 30 -34.89 14.03 5.59
C LYS A 30 -33.85 13.08 4.99
N ALA A 31 -34.30 12.10 4.21
CA ALA A 31 -33.40 11.23 3.46
C ALA A 31 -32.56 12.06 2.46
N PRO A 32 -31.25 11.80 2.35
CA PRO A 32 -30.39 12.51 1.41
C PRO A 32 -30.77 12.18 -0.03
N ALA A 33 -30.62 13.15 -0.92
CA ALA A 33 -30.88 12.98 -2.35
C ALA A 33 -29.89 11.97 -2.98
N GLU A 34 -30.32 11.34 -4.06
CA GLU A 34 -29.48 10.42 -4.83
C GLU A 34 -28.50 11.19 -5.72
N LEU A 35 -27.29 10.66 -5.86
CA LEU A 35 -26.32 11.21 -6.80
C LEU A 35 -26.57 10.70 -8.23
N PRO A 36 -26.23 11.50 -9.25
CA PRO A 36 -26.29 11.04 -10.64
C PRO A 36 -25.37 9.84 -10.85
N ALA A 37 -25.73 8.97 -11.79
CA ALA A 37 -24.87 7.87 -12.21
C ALA A 37 -23.54 8.41 -12.77
N LYS A 38 -22.45 7.73 -12.44
CA LYS A 38 -21.11 8.01 -12.95
C LYS A 38 -20.51 6.74 -13.55
N ALA A 39 -19.58 6.90 -14.48
CA ALA A 39 -18.83 5.77 -15.04
C ALA A 39 -18.07 5.03 -13.93
N SER A 40 -18.09 3.70 -13.99
CA SER A 40 -17.33 2.84 -13.09
C SER A 40 -15.90 2.63 -13.56
N VAL A 41 -15.06 2.05 -12.71
CA VAL A 41 -13.70 1.60 -13.11
C VAL A 41 -13.78 0.59 -14.26
N ALA A 42 -14.77 -0.31 -14.24
CA ALA A 42 -14.96 -1.29 -15.31
C ALA A 42 -15.32 -0.61 -16.64
N ASP A 43 -16.14 0.44 -16.62
CA ASP A 43 -16.45 1.23 -17.82
C ASP A 43 -15.21 1.93 -18.37
N ALA A 44 -14.39 2.52 -17.51
CA ALA A 44 -13.14 3.16 -17.90
C ALA A 44 -12.13 2.17 -18.51
N ILE A 45 -12.00 0.97 -17.92
CA ILE A 45 -11.16 -0.10 -18.47
C ILE A 45 -11.69 -0.56 -19.84
N LYS A 46 -13.01 -0.78 -19.96
CA LYS A 46 -13.64 -1.19 -21.21
C LYS A 46 -13.47 -0.14 -22.33
N ALA A 47 -13.47 1.15 -21.98
CA ALA A 47 -13.27 2.24 -22.92
C ALA A 47 -11.79 2.53 -23.26
N SER A 48 -10.84 1.91 -22.55
CA SER A 48 -9.41 2.11 -22.79
C SER A 48 -8.95 1.51 -24.12
N LYS A 49 -7.88 2.07 -24.68
CA LYS A 49 -7.25 1.65 -25.93
C LYS A 49 -5.95 0.90 -25.63
N PRO A 50 -5.43 0.05 -26.53
CA PRO A 50 -4.14 -0.60 -26.34
C PRO A 50 -2.99 0.34 -25.98
N SER A 51 -2.97 1.57 -26.53
CA SER A 51 -1.97 2.60 -26.22
C SER A 51 -2.02 3.13 -24.79
N ASP A 52 -3.12 2.93 -24.07
CA ASP A 52 -3.27 3.32 -22.66
C ASP A 52 -2.62 2.32 -21.71
N TRP A 53 -2.02 1.25 -22.24
CA TRP A 53 -1.39 0.18 -21.49
C TRP A 53 0.08 0.06 -21.88
N ARG A 54 0.92 -0.37 -20.94
CA ARG A 54 2.30 -0.76 -21.19
C ARG A 54 2.54 -2.18 -20.70
N ALA A 55 3.30 -2.95 -21.46
CA ALA A 55 3.80 -4.22 -20.98
C ALA A 55 4.76 -4.00 -19.79
N LEU A 56 4.89 -5.02 -18.96
CA LEU A 56 5.98 -5.08 -17.98
C LEU A 56 7.30 -5.32 -18.70
N ASP A 57 8.36 -4.67 -18.22
CA ASP A 57 9.73 -4.90 -18.69
C ASP A 57 10.27 -6.22 -18.09
N PRO A 58 10.62 -7.23 -18.90
CA PRO A 58 11.17 -8.49 -18.40
C PRO A 58 12.44 -8.33 -17.58
N ASP A 59 13.26 -7.32 -17.88
CA ASP A 59 14.50 -7.03 -17.14
C ASP A 59 14.21 -6.38 -15.79
N ASN A 60 12.99 -5.95 -15.51
CA ASN A 60 12.57 -5.33 -14.25
C ASN A 60 11.33 -6.03 -13.66
N THR A 61 11.13 -7.31 -13.97
CA THR A 61 10.02 -8.09 -13.45
C THR A 61 10.54 -9.34 -12.76
N LEU A 62 10.17 -9.54 -11.49
CA LEU A 62 10.47 -10.76 -10.74
C LEU A 62 9.24 -11.66 -10.64
N TYR A 63 9.45 -12.96 -10.73
CA TYR A 63 8.49 -13.99 -10.39
C TYR A 63 8.91 -14.65 -9.08
N LEU A 64 8.07 -14.51 -8.06
CA LEU A 64 8.16 -15.27 -6.81
C LEU A 64 7.25 -16.48 -6.92
N GLU A 65 7.85 -17.67 -6.90
CA GLU A 65 7.15 -18.95 -6.97
C GLU A 65 6.99 -19.53 -5.56
N ILE A 66 5.75 -19.67 -5.12
CA ILE A 66 5.40 -20.34 -3.86
C ILE A 66 4.46 -21.53 -4.14
N PRO A 67 4.21 -22.44 -3.17
CA PRO A 67 3.30 -23.57 -3.37
C PRO A 67 1.93 -23.19 -3.93
N ALA A 68 1.37 -22.07 -3.47
CA ALA A 68 0.04 -21.61 -3.87
C ALA A 68 -0.02 -20.95 -5.27
N GLY A 69 1.13 -20.60 -5.87
CA GLY A 69 1.18 -19.98 -7.20
C GLY A 69 2.29 -18.94 -7.34
N ARG A 70 2.21 -18.19 -8.45
CA ARG A 70 3.17 -17.14 -8.81
C ARG A 70 2.70 -15.78 -8.34
N VAL A 71 3.60 -15.04 -7.69
CA VAL A 71 3.49 -13.60 -7.46
C VAL A 71 4.39 -12.88 -8.46
N VAL A 72 3.85 -11.87 -9.15
CA VAL A 72 4.59 -11.07 -10.14
C VAL A 72 4.88 -9.70 -9.53
N MET A 73 6.15 -9.30 -9.52
CA MET A 73 6.62 -8.04 -8.95
C MET A 73 7.33 -7.21 -10.02
N GLU A 74 7.01 -5.93 -10.07
CA GLU A 74 7.65 -4.94 -10.94
C GLU A 74 8.65 -4.12 -10.12
N LEU A 75 9.89 -4.05 -10.59
CA LEU A 75 11.00 -3.33 -9.94
C LEU A 75 11.08 -1.87 -10.40
N ALA A 76 11.53 -0.99 -9.50
CA ALA A 76 11.64 0.45 -9.73
C ALA A 76 13.09 0.95 -9.67
N PRO A 77 13.94 0.62 -10.68
CA PRO A 77 15.36 1.00 -10.69
C PRO A 77 15.59 2.52 -10.71
N GLU A 78 14.59 3.31 -11.09
CA GLU A 78 14.65 4.78 -11.04
C GLU A 78 14.70 5.34 -9.61
N PHE A 79 14.12 4.59 -8.65
CA PHE A 79 14.05 4.98 -7.24
C PHE A 79 15.05 4.26 -6.34
N ALA A 80 15.43 3.02 -6.69
CA ALA A 80 16.37 2.22 -5.92
C ALA A 80 17.35 1.46 -6.84
N PRO A 81 18.16 2.15 -7.65
CA PRO A 81 19.02 1.52 -8.66
C PRO A 81 20.02 0.52 -8.06
N GLN A 82 20.62 0.84 -6.91
CA GLN A 82 21.63 -0.04 -6.31
C GLN A 82 20.99 -1.29 -5.69
N HIS A 83 19.86 -1.15 -5.00
CA HIS A 83 19.15 -2.29 -4.45
C HIS A 83 18.54 -3.16 -5.56
N VAL A 84 17.98 -2.57 -6.61
CA VAL A 84 17.46 -3.34 -7.75
C VAL A 84 18.59 -4.13 -8.43
N ALA A 85 19.76 -3.53 -8.64
CA ALA A 85 20.92 -4.25 -9.16
C ALA A 85 21.37 -5.40 -8.24
N ASN A 86 21.41 -5.16 -6.93
CA ASN A 86 21.80 -6.17 -5.95
C ASN A 86 20.79 -7.30 -5.81
N ILE A 87 19.49 -7.01 -5.86
CA ILE A 87 18.41 -8.01 -5.86
C ILE A 87 18.51 -8.87 -7.12
N LYS A 88 18.80 -8.29 -8.29
CA LYS A 88 19.06 -9.08 -9.51
C LYS A 88 20.25 -10.01 -9.34
N ALA A 89 21.33 -9.57 -8.69
CA ALA A 89 22.46 -10.43 -8.36
C ALA A 89 22.07 -11.57 -7.40
N LEU A 90 21.31 -11.28 -6.33
CA LEU A 90 20.77 -12.30 -5.42
C LEU A 90 19.89 -13.33 -6.15
N VAL A 91 19.06 -12.87 -7.08
CA VAL A 91 18.22 -13.75 -7.93
C VAL A 91 19.08 -14.62 -8.86
N ALA A 92 20.10 -14.05 -9.50
CA ALA A 92 21.02 -14.78 -10.38
C ALA A 92 21.81 -15.87 -9.62
N GLU A 93 22.15 -15.60 -8.36
CA GLU A 93 22.79 -16.55 -7.45
C GLU A 93 21.81 -17.54 -6.80
N GLN A 94 20.52 -17.48 -7.15
CA GLN A 94 19.47 -18.32 -6.56
C GLN A 94 19.40 -18.21 -5.03
N TYR A 95 19.73 -17.04 -4.48
CA TYR A 95 19.79 -16.82 -3.03
C TYR A 95 18.46 -17.17 -2.35
N TYR A 96 17.33 -16.71 -2.91
CA TYR A 96 16.01 -16.91 -2.33
C TYR A 96 15.47 -18.34 -2.44
N ASP A 97 16.07 -19.19 -3.26
CA ASP A 97 15.59 -20.56 -3.48
C ASP A 97 15.76 -21.40 -2.21
N GLY A 98 14.65 -21.99 -1.77
CA GLY A 98 14.59 -22.77 -0.53
C GLY A 98 14.51 -21.92 0.73
N LEU A 99 14.52 -20.58 0.63
CA LEU A 99 14.19 -19.70 1.75
C LEU A 99 12.67 -19.69 1.99
N ALA A 100 12.16 -18.77 2.82
CA ALA A 100 10.75 -18.76 3.14
C ALA A 100 10.17 -17.35 3.37
N ILE A 101 8.86 -17.24 3.17
CA ILE A 101 8.05 -16.23 3.87
C ILE A 101 7.95 -16.71 5.32
N ASN A 102 8.69 -16.04 6.20
CA ASN A 102 8.90 -16.43 7.59
C ASN A 102 8.18 -15.50 8.59
N ARG A 103 7.62 -14.39 8.09
CA ARG A 103 6.94 -13.37 8.89
C ARG A 103 5.72 -12.84 8.15
N VAL A 104 4.57 -12.86 8.81
CA VAL A 104 3.32 -12.26 8.32
C VAL A 104 2.65 -11.54 9.48
N GLN A 105 2.75 -10.22 9.48
CA GLN A 105 2.13 -9.38 10.51
C GLN A 105 0.81 -8.81 9.99
N ASP A 106 -0.24 -8.96 10.80
CA ASP A 106 -1.58 -8.52 10.41
C ASP A 106 -1.61 -7.03 10.10
N ASN A 107 -2.35 -6.68 9.05
CA ASN A 107 -2.52 -5.31 8.56
C ASN A 107 -1.20 -4.54 8.33
N TRP A 108 -0.10 -5.26 8.07
CA TRP A 108 1.25 -4.71 7.95
C TRP A 108 1.96 -5.30 6.73
N VAL A 109 2.81 -6.32 6.91
CA VAL A 109 3.62 -6.90 5.83
C VAL A 109 3.66 -8.42 5.86
N ALA A 110 3.82 -9.02 4.69
CA ALA A 110 4.38 -10.36 4.54
C ALA A 110 5.85 -10.22 4.13
N GLN A 111 6.76 -10.78 4.93
CA GLN A 111 8.20 -10.66 4.77
C GLN A 111 8.82 -12.05 4.55
N TRP A 112 9.83 -12.06 3.69
CA TRP A 112 10.62 -13.23 3.36
C TRP A 112 12.11 -12.95 3.40
N GLY A 113 12.87 -14.00 3.63
CA GLY A 113 14.30 -13.98 3.82
C GLY A 113 14.79 -15.32 4.33
N ASP A 114 16.01 -15.37 4.84
CA ASP A 114 16.57 -16.59 5.42
C ASP A 114 16.04 -16.81 6.85
N PRO A 115 15.31 -17.89 7.14
CA PRO A 115 14.87 -18.19 8.51
C PRO A 115 16.04 -18.48 9.47
N ASN A 116 17.23 -18.80 8.96
CA ASN A 116 18.43 -19.07 9.74
C ASN A 116 19.37 -17.86 9.78
N GLU A 117 18.99 -16.82 10.51
CA GLU A 117 19.78 -15.59 10.67
C GLU A 117 21.16 -15.83 11.33
N LYS A 118 21.31 -16.90 12.12
CA LYS A 118 22.58 -17.25 12.78
C LYS A 118 23.63 -17.79 11.83
N ASN A 119 23.20 -18.47 10.77
CA ASN A 119 24.08 -18.99 9.73
C ASN A 119 23.39 -18.83 8.38
N PRO A 120 23.30 -17.58 7.87
CA PRO A 120 22.54 -17.29 6.68
C PRO A 120 23.23 -17.89 5.45
N LYS A 121 22.43 -18.32 4.48
CA LYS A 121 22.86 -18.84 3.18
C LYS A 121 23.92 -17.90 2.58
N PRO A 122 25.04 -18.42 2.08
CA PRO A 122 26.11 -17.60 1.55
C PRO A 122 25.66 -16.82 0.31
N ILE A 123 26.29 -15.67 0.11
CA ILE A 123 26.15 -14.82 -1.07
C ILE A 123 27.53 -14.74 -1.73
N GLN A 124 27.57 -14.73 -3.06
CA GLN A 124 28.79 -14.77 -3.84
C GLN A 124 29.20 -13.37 -4.33
N HIS A 125 28.34 -12.69 -5.09
CA HIS A 125 28.63 -11.41 -5.74
C HIS A 125 27.76 -10.26 -5.22
N ALA A 126 26.53 -10.56 -4.77
CA ALA A 126 25.68 -9.56 -4.14
C ALA A 126 26.21 -9.13 -2.74
N ARG A 127 25.59 -8.10 -2.17
CA ARG A 127 25.95 -7.51 -0.89
C ARG A 127 24.83 -7.73 0.13
N ARG A 128 25.19 -8.07 1.37
CA ARG A 128 24.23 -8.13 2.48
C ARG A 128 23.74 -6.76 2.93
N THR A 129 24.59 -5.75 2.78
CA THR A 129 24.35 -4.38 3.24
C THR A 129 24.54 -3.41 2.09
N LEU A 130 23.74 -2.35 2.07
CA LEU A 130 23.77 -1.26 1.11
C LEU A 130 23.29 0.02 1.80
N PRO A 131 23.89 1.19 1.49
CA PRO A 131 23.32 2.46 1.92
C PRO A 131 21.86 2.59 1.46
N GLY A 132 20.95 2.95 2.37
CA GLY A 132 19.54 3.09 2.07
C GLY A 132 19.23 4.07 0.92
N GLU A 133 18.37 3.65 -0.01
CA GLU A 133 17.91 4.46 -1.15
C GLU A 133 16.49 4.98 -0.86
N PHE A 134 16.37 5.79 0.19
CA PHE A 134 15.07 6.22 0.72
C PHE A 134 14.40 7.34 -0.09
N THR A 135 15.20 8.12 -0.82
CA THR A 135 14.76 9.18 -1.72
C THR A 135 15.70 9.29 -2.90
N VAL A 136 15.22 9.85 -4.01
CA VAL A 136 16.03 10.22 -5.18
C VAL A 136 15.87 11.71 -5.51
N PRO A 137 16.86 12.34 -6.18
CA PRO A 137 16.68 13.66 -6.75
C PRO A 137 15.52 13.71 -7.75
N LEU A 138 14.71 14.77 -7.74
CA LEU A 138 13.56 14.90 -8.65
C LEU A 138 13.92 14.79 -10.12
N LYS A 139 15.09 15.30 -10.51
CA LYS A 139 15.60 15.24 -11.88
C LYS A 139 15.84 13.80 -12.38
N ASN A 140 15.94 12.84 -11.47
CA ASN A 140 16.09 11.42 -11.80
C ASN A 140 14.74 10.76 -12.07
N VAL A 141 13.62 11.42 -11.76
CA VAL A 141 12.28 10.90 -12.02
C VAL A 141 11.75 11.45 -13.35
N SER A 142 11.72 10.59 -14.34
CA SER A 142 11.37 10.84 -15.74
C SER A 142 9.90 11.16 -15.98
N SER A 143 9.01 10.69 -15.12
CA SER A 143 7.56 10.92 -15.25
C SER A 143 6.89 11.04 -13.88
N PHE A 144 5.90 11.92 -13.77
CA PHE A 144 5.07 12.03 -12.58
C PHE A 144 3.67 12.51 -12.94
N THR A 145 2.69 11.63 -12.78
CA THR A 145 1.26 11.97 -12.88
C THR A 145 0.79 12.42 -11.50
N ARG A 146 0.64 13.72 -11.30
CA ARG A 146 0.21 14.29 -10.02
C ARG A 146 -1.27 14.00 -9.75
N LEU A 147 -1.60 13.57 -8.54
CA LEU A 147 -2.98 13.56 -8.06
C LEU A 147 -3.41 14.97 -7.62
N PRO A 148 -4.66 15.37 -7.90
CA PRO A 148 -5.13 16.72 -7.57
C PRO A 148 -5.39 16.90 -6.07
N ASP A 149 -5.64 15.80 -5.35
CA ASP A 149 -5.99 15.81 -3.94
C ASP A 149 -4.76 16.03 -3.05
N VAL A 150 -5.00 16.67 -1.91
CA VAL A 150 -4.00 16.85 -0.86
C VAL A 150 -3.63 15.50 -0.24
N ASP A 151 -2.40 15.36 0.27
CA ASP A 151 -1.95 14.16 0.98
C ASP A 151 -1.44 14.55 2.36
N GLY A 152 -1.68 13.69 3.35
CA GLY A 152 -1.30 13.95 4.74
C GLY A 152 0.19 13.75 5.03
N TYR A 153 0.93 13.09 4.14
CA TYR A 153 2.33 12.68 4.34
C TYR A 153 3.31 13.43 3.43
N ALA A 154 2.86 13.95 2.29
CA ALA A 154 3.75 14.58 1.30
C ALA A 154 3.14 15.83 0.63
N PRO A 155 3.96 16.81 0.23
CA PRO A 155 3.48 18.00 -0.51
C PRO A 155 2.82 17.68 -1.85
N GLN A 156 3.30 16.65 -2.54
CA GLN A 156 2.72 16.15 -3.78
C GLN A 156 2.78 14.62 -3.81
N VAL A 157 1.67 13.99 -4.21
CA VAL A 157 1.59 12.54 -4.46
C VAL A 157 1.03 12.25 -5.85
N GLY A 158 1.29 11.04 -6.31
CA GLY A 158 0.76 10.53 -7.57
C GLY A 158 1.55 9.32 -8.05
N HIS A 159 1.75 9.21 -9.35
CA HIS A 159 2.34 8.01 -9.94
C HIS A 159 3.51 8.32 -10.87
N SER A 160 4.64 7.67 -10.63
CA SER A 160 5.83 7.72 -11.49
C SER A 160 5.90 6.41 -12.26
N ASN A 161 5.66 6.45 -13.57
CA ASN A 161 5.59 5.25 -14.43
C ASN A 161 4.78 4.09 -13.84
N GLY A 162 3.60 4.35 -13.26
CA GLY A 162 2.78 3.29 -12.65
C GLY A 162 3.21 2.82 -11.25
N PHE A 163 4.10 3.55 -10.58
CA PHE A 163 4.41 3.34 -9.16
C PHE A 163 3.81 4.47 -8.29
N PRO A 164 3.07 4.15 -7.22
CA PRO A 164 2.69 5.13 -6.21
C PRO A 164 3.92 5.84 -5.64
N SER A 165 3.94 7.16 -5.74
CA SER A 165 5.12 7.97 -5.46
C SER A 165 4.73 9.33 -4.91
N ALA A 166 5.68 9.93 -4.21
CA ALA A 166 5.57 11.23 -3.60
C ALA A 166 6.80 12.07 -3.93
N ARG A 167 6.63 13.40 -3.85
CA ARG A 167 7.72 14.34 -4.08
C ARG A 167 7.55 15.62 -3.28
N ASP A 168 8.69 16.22 -2.97
CA ASP A 168 8.78 17.57 -2.43
C ASP A 168 9.60 18.46 -3.38
N PRO A 169 8.92 19.30 -4.19
CA PRO A 169 9.59 20.27 -5.04
C PRO A 169 10.50 21.27 -4.31
N LYS A 170 10.27 21.53 -3.01
CA LYS A 170 11.09 22.47 -2.23
C LYS A 170 12.45 21.88 -1.90
N THR A 171 12.51 20.60 -1.54
CA THR A 171 13.78 19.89 -1.24
C THR A 171 14.41 19.28 -2.49
N GLY A 172 13.67 19.19 -3.59
CA GLY A 172 14.19 18.59 -4.82
C GLY A 172 14.22 17.07 -4.79
N THR A 173 13.40 16.41 -3.97
CA THR A 173 13.42 14.95 -3.77
C THR A 173 12.10 14.26 -4.12
N ALA A 174 12.19 13.01 -4.53
CA ALA A 174 11.08 12.08 -4.76
C ALA A 174 11.32 10.75 -4.04
N TRP A 175 10.25 10.00 -3.77
CA TRP A 175 10.31 8.67 -3.17
C TRP A 175 9.08 7.85 -3.58
N LEU A 176 9.18 6.53 -3.44
CA LEU A 176 8.01 5.65 -3.53
C LEU A 176 7.28 5.61 -2.20
N THR A 177 5.96 5.52 -2.25
CA THR A 177 5.11 5.48 -1.06
C THR A 177 4.85 4.04 -0.63
N HIS A 178 4.81 3.77 0.67
CA HIS A 178 4.47 2.45 1.23
C HIS A 178 2.98 2.15 1.13
N CYS A 179 2.46 2.04 -0.10
CA CYS A 179 1.09 1.64 -0.37
C CYS A 179 0.94 0.12 -0.30
N TYR A 180 -0.31 -0.35 -0.20
CA TYR A 180 -0.62 -1.77 -0.39
C TYR A 180 0.06 -2.33 -1.66
N ALA A 181 0.57 -3.55 -1.59
CA ALA A 181 1.34 -4.24 -2.63
C ALA A 181 2.74 -3.65 -2.94
N THR A 182 3.19 -2.59 -2.26
CA THR A 182 4.57 -2.10 -2.40
C THR A 182 5.55 -3.11 -1.82
N VAL A 183 6.71 -3.28 -2.47
CA VAL A 183 7.78 -4.19 -2.03
C VAL A 183 8.96 -3.37 -1.53
N GLY A 184 9.34 -3.59 -0.28
CA GLY A 184 10.46 -2.91 0.37
C GLY A 184 11.53 -3.88 0.86
N VAL A 185 12.66 -3.31 1.29
CA VAL A 185 13.83 -4.03 1.80
C VAL A 185 13.80 -4.06 3.32
N GLY A 186 13.89 -5.27 3.89
CA GLY A 186 14.09 -5.45 5.32
C GLY A 186 15.45 -4.89 5.75
N ARG A 187 15.49 -4.23 6.91
CA ARG A 187 16.72 -3.71 7.50
C ARG A 187 16.64 -3.72 9.02
N ASP A 188 17.82 -3.72 9.65
CA ASP A 188 17.98 -3.43 11.06
C ASP A 188 17.95 -1.91 11.32
N ASN A 189 18.29 -1.50 12.53
CA ASN A 189 18.32 -0.09 12.95
C ASN A 189 19.24 0.78 12.09
N ALA A 190 20.39 0.26 11.64
CA ALA A 190 21.32 1.02 10.80
C ALA A 190 20.72 1.22 9.40
N SER A 191 20.80 2.44 8.87
CA SER A 191 20.23 2.82 7.58
C SER A 191 20.85 2.12 6.38
N ASP A 192 22.00 1.47 6.56
CA ASP A 192 22.74 0.75 5.54
C ASP A 192 22.71 -0.78 5.71
N SER A 193 21.93 -1.29 6.66
CA SER A 193 21.92 -2.72 7.00
C SER A 193 21.13 -3.60 6.02
N GLY A 194 20.27 -3.03 5.18
CA GLY A 194 19.38 -3.78 4.28
C GLY A 194 19.89 -3.86 2.86
N GLY A 195 20.50 -4.99 2.46
CA GLY A 195 20.93 -5.22 1.07
C GLY A 195 19.89 -5.89 0.17
N GLY A 196 18.72 -6.25 0.69
CA GLY A 196 17.68 -6.98 -0.05
C GLY A 196 17.69 -8.50 0.16
N THR A 197 18.53 -9.02 1.06
CA THR A 197 18.43 -10.43 1.51
C THR A 197 17.11 -10.73 2.21
N GLU A 198 16.49 -9.69 2.77
CA GLU A 198 15.13 -9.70 3.26
C GLU A 198 14.29 -8.69 2.49
N LEU A 199 13.10 -9.11 2.09
CA LEU A 199 12.14 -8.28 1.37
C LEU A 199 10.77 -8.49 1.98
N TYR A 200 9.89 -7.51 1.80
CA TYR A 200 8.52 -7.61 2.26
C TYR A 200 7.56 -6.96 1.29
N ALA A 201 6.31 -7.40 1.30
CA ALA A 201 5.20 -6.73 0.63
C ALA A 201 4.23 -6.17 1.67
N VAL A 202 3.75 -4.95 1.47
CA VAL A 202 2.69 -4.36 2.29
C VAL A 202 1.37 -5.09 1.99
N ILE A 203 0.77 -5.73 3.00
CA ILE A 203 -0.44 -6.57 2.87
C ILE A 203 -1.70 -5.95 3.52
N GLY A 204 -1.61 -4.72 4.03
CA GLY A 204 -2.73 -4.07 4.73
C GLY A 204 -2.72 -2.55 4.62
N GLN A 205 -3.09 -1.88 5.70
CA GLN A 205 -3.07 -0.43 5.84
C GLN A 205 -1.67 0.09 5.49
N SER A 206 -1.63 1.13 4.66
CA SER A 206 -0.40 1.65 4.08
C SER A 206 0.45 2.33 5.16
N PRO A 207 1.63 1.77 5.52
CA PRO A 207 2.45 2.29 6.60
C PRO A 207 3.30 3.47 6.13
N ARG A 208 2.63 4.55 5.71
CA ARG A 208 3.24 5.75 5.09
C ARG A 208 4.24 6.49 5.97
N HIS A 209 4.29 6.20 7.28
CA HIS A 209 5.34 6.70 8.15
C HIS A 209 6.71 6.04 7.92
N LEU A 210 6.78 4.96 7.11
CA LEU A 210 8.03 4.36 6.63
C LEU A 210 8.56 5.05 5.37
N ASP A 211 7.76 5.91 4.73
CA ASP A 211 8.20 6.68 3.58
C ASP A 211 9.47 7.46 3.97
N ARG A 212 10.52 7.32 3.17
CA ARG A 212 11.83 7.96 3.37
C ARG A 212 12.68 7.40 4.52
N ASP A 213 12.24 6.29 5.13
CA ASP A 213 13.02 5.56 6.15
C ASP A 213 13.37 4.13 5.71
N ILE A 214 12.72 3.61 4.68
CA ILE A 214 12.96 2.27 4.14
C ILE A 214 13.09 2.34 2.62
N THR A 215 14.03 1.57 2.07
CA THR A 215 14.17 1.43 0.61
C THR A 215 12.98 0.64 0.07
N VAL A 216 12.24 1.26 -0.84
CA VAL A 216 11.21 0.60 -1.65
C VAL A 216 11.79 0.27 -3.01
N ILE A 217 11.68 -0.99 -3.44
CA ILE A 217 12.31 -1.49 -4.67
C ILE A 217 11.32 -1.79 -5.79
N GLY A 218 10.01 -1.73 -5.51
CA GLY A 218 9.00 -2.05 -6.50
C GLY A 218 7.62 -2.29 -5.92
N ARG A 219 6.79 -3.05 -6.63
CA ARG A 219 5.45 -3.45 -6.21
C ARG A 219 5.03 -4.79 -6.79
N VAL A 220 4.12 -5.48 -6.10
CA VAL A 220 3.39 -6.62 -6.64
C VAL A 220 2.35 -6.11 -7.64
N VAL A 221 2.34 -6.69 -8.85
CA VAL A 221 1.38 -6.36 -9.92
C VAL A 221 0.37 -7.47 -10.19
N ALA A 222 0.67 -8.70 -9.77
CA ALA A 222 -0.26 -9.82 -9.77
C ALA A 222 0.08 -10.84 -8.67
N GLY A 223 -0.93 -11.57 -8.19
CA GLY A 223 -0.76 -12.59 -7.15
C GLY A 223 -0.76 -12.06 -5.72
N MET A 224 -1.10 -10.78 -5.50
CA MET A 224 -1.13 -10.18 -4.16
C MET A 224 -1.98 -10.95 -3.12
N PRO A 225 -3.15 -11.55 -3.46
CA PRO A 225 -3.90 -12.39 -2.53
C PRO A 225 -3.08 -13.56 -1.96
N LEU A 226 -2.14 -14.11 -2.74
CA LEU A 226 -1.30 -15.23 -2.31
C LEU A 226 -0.37 -14.84 -1.13
N LEU A 227 -0.11 -13.53 -0.95
CA LEU A 227 0.64 -13.00 0.19
C LEU A 227 -0.30 -12.50 1.29
N SER A 228 -1.33 -11.73 0.93
CA SER A 228 -2.18 -11.06 1.93
C SER A 228 -3.11 -12.00 2.69
N THR A 229 -3.38 -13.20 2.20
CA THR A 229 -4.24 -14.18 2.89
C THR A 229 -3.47 -15.25 3.66
N LEU A 230 -2.14 -15.16 3.75
CA LEU A 230 -1.34 -16.11 4.52
C LEU A 230 -1.70 -16.07 6.01
N PRO A 231 -1.68 -17.21 6.74
CA PRO A 231 -1.87 -17.20 8.19
C PRO A 231 -0.91 -16.22 8.86
N ARG A 232 -1.38 -15.51 9.90
CA ARG A 232 -0.54 -14.53 10.61
C ARG A 232 0.44 -15.23 11.54
N GLY A 233 1.64 -14.68 11.66
CA GLY A 233 2.61 -15.15 12.64
C GLY A 233 2.20 -14.80 14.06
N THR A 234 2.47 -15.71 14.98
CA THR A 234 2.06 -15.63 16.39
C THR A 234 3.22 -15.22 17.32
N ALA A 235 4.45 -15.23 16.83
CA ALA A 235 5.62 -14.74 17.56
C ALA A 235 5.72 -13.20 17.49
N PRO A 236 6.60 -12.56 18.29
CA PRO A 236 6.80 -11.11 18.26
C PRO A 236 7.01 -10.60 16.84
N MET A 237 6.52 -9.39 16.54
CA MET A 237 6.59 -8.78 15.20
C MET A 237 5.89 -9.59 14.08
N GLY A 238 5.10 -10.63 14.40
CA GLY A 238 4.40 -11.45 13.42
C GLY A 238 5.28 -12.49 12.73
N PHE A 239 6.41 -12.88 13.32
CA PHE A 239 7.17 -14.05 12.88
C PHE A 239 6.35 -15.33 13.09
N TYR A 240 6.57 -16.34 12.25
CA TYR A 240 6.09 -17.68 12.54
C TYR A 240 6.87 -18.27 13.72
N ASP A 241 6.16 -18.95 14.62
CA ASP A 241 6.71 -19.61 15.81
C ASP A 241 7.25 -21.02 15.53
N SER A 242 7.01 -21.55 14.32
CA SER A 242 7.54 -22.85 13.90
C SER A 242 7.87 -22.89 12.39
N PRO A 243 8.88 -23.67 11.97
CA PRO A 243 9.26 -23.77 10.56
C PRO A 243 8.15 -24.28 9.64
N GLU A 244 7.26 -25.14 10.12
CA GLU A 244 6.17 -25.75 9.35
C GLU A 244 5.11 -24.74 8.92
N LYS A 245 5.02 -23.59 9.61
CA LYS A 245 4.12 -22.49 9.24
C LYS A 245 4.73 -21.56 8.19
N SER A 246 6.05 -21.60 8.00
CA SER A 246 6.72 -20.78 7.00
C SER A 246 6.37 -21.27 5.60
N VAL A 247 6.17 -20.33 4.66
CA VAL A 247 5.83 -20.69 3.28
C VAL A 247 7.11 -20.78 2.47
N PRO A 248 7.48 -21.97 1.95
CA PRO A 248 8.73 -22.12 1.23
C PRO A 248 8.70 -21.35 -0.09
N ILE A 249 9.81 -20.70 -0.42
CA ILE A 249 10.06 -20.08 -1.71
C ILE A 249 10.66 -21.17 -2.61
N LYS A 250 9.92 -21.55 -3.65
CA LYS A 250 10.42 -22.49 -4.65
C LYS A 250 11.53 -21.84 -5.48
N ALA A 251 11.28 -20.62 -5.91
CA ALA A 251 12.22 -19.82 -6.68
C ALA A 251 11.84 -18.35 -6.66
N ILE A 252 12.84 -17.47 -6.79
CA ILE A 252 12.63 -16.13 -7.37
C ILE A 252 13.43 -16.04 -8.66
N ARG A 253 12.81 -15.61 -9.75
CA ARG A 253 13.45 -15.48 -11.07
C ARG A 253 13.18 -14.12 -11.69
N LEU A 254 14.15 -13.62 -12.45
CA LEU A 254 13.94 -12.47 -13.34
C LEU A 254 13.16 -12.96 -14.56
N ALA A 255 12.15 -12.22 -14.98
CA ALA A 255 11.32 -12.61 -16.13
C ALA A 255 12.14 -12.72 -17.43
N ALA A 256 13.20 -11.92 -17.57
CA ALA A 256 14.15 -12.01 -18.68
C ALA A 256 14.81 -13.41 -18.80
N ASP A 257 15.03 -14.09 -17.68
CA ASP A 257 15.65 -15.43 -17.64
C ASP A 257 14.62 -16.57 -17.81
N VAL A 258 13.33 -16.24 -17.87
CA VAL A 258 12.24 -17.20 -18.09
C VAL A 258 11.91 -17.25 -19.58
N PRO A 259 11.70 -18.45 -20.17
CA PRO A 259 11.32 -18.57 -21.58
C PRO A 259 10.09 -17.72 -21.94
N PRO A 260 10.07 -17.02 -23.09
CA PRO A 260 9.00 -16.08 -23.46
C PRO A 260 7.58 -16.65 -23.36
N GLU A 261 7.39 -17.92 -23.67
CA GLU A 261 6.10 -18.61 -23.61
C GLU A 261 5.60 -18.86 -22.19
N GLN A 262 6.48 -18.80 -21.19
CA GLN A 262 6.18 -18.99 -19.76
C GLN A 262 6.09 -17.65 -19.00
N ARG A 263 6.40 -16.53 -19.67
CA ARG A 263 6.31 -15.20 -19.07
C ARG A 263 4.86 -14.79 -18.85
N ALA A 264 4.62 -14.11 -17.74
CA ALA A 264 3.34 -13.47 -17.48
C ALA A 264 3.11 -12.37 -18.53
N LYS A 265 2.03 -12.47 -19.30
CA LYS A 265 1.64 -11.50 -20.32
C LYS A 265 0.78 -10.41 -19.68
N LEU A 266 1.37 -9.63 -18.77
CA LEU A 266 0.65 -8.58 -18.05
C LEU A 266 0.93 -7.21 -18.65
N GLU A 267 -0.10 -6.38 -18.68
CA GLU A 267 -0.01 -4.96 -19.00
C GLU A 267 -0.53 -4.12 -17.84
N VAL A 268 0.15 -3.01 -17.60
CA VAL A 268 -0.22 -2.00 -16.59
C VAL A 268 -0.78 -0.80 -17.33
N MET A 269 -1.91 -0.27 -16.85
CA MET A 269 -2.45 0.97 -17.40
C MET A 269 -1.46 2.11 -17.16
N ARG A 270 -1.13 2.86 -18.21
CA ARG A 270 -0.26 4.02 -18.13
C ARG A 270 -0.95 5.12 -17.33
N THR A 271 -0.31 5.59 -16.27
CA THR A 271 -0.92 6.58 -15.37
C THR A 271 -1.01 7.98 -15.98
N ASP A 272 -0.25 8.27 -17.02
CA ASP A 272 -0.34 9.51 -17.80
C ASP A 272 -1.49 9.51 -18.82
N SER A 273 -2.20 8.38 -19.00
CA SER A 273 -3.28 8.26 -19.97
C SER A 273 -4.59 8.87 -19.51
N ALA A 274 -5.42 9.30 -20.46
CA ALA A 274 -6.79 9.73 -20.18
C ALA A 274 -7.64 8.60 -19.60
N ALA A 275 -7.39 7.34 -19.98
CA ALA A 275 -8.07 6.18 -19.42
C ALA A 275 -7.81 6.05 -17.92
N TYR A 276 -6.56 6.27 -17.46
CA TYR A 276 -6.26 6.25 -16.04
C TYR A 276 -6.91 7.42 -15.29
N GLN A 277 -6.99 8.61 -15.88
CA GLN A 277 -7.72 9.73 -15.27
C GLN A 277 -9.20 9.40 -15.06
N ALA A 278 -9.83 8.67 -15.99
CA ALA A 278 -11.20 8.18 -15.83
C ALA A 278 -11.31 7.11 -14.72
N VAL A 279 -10.33 6.21 -14.60
CA VAL A 279 -10.26 5.24 -13.49
C VAL A 279 -10.14 5.95 -12.14
N LEU A 280 -9.24 6.93 -12.05
CA LEU A 280 -9.05 7.74 -10.85
C LEU A 280 -10.34 8.44 -10.42
N GLU A 281 -11.03 9.10 -11.35
CA GLU A 281 -12.30 9.78 -11.02
C GLU A 281 -13.39 8.78 -10.59
N ALA A 282 -13.45 7.60 -11.22
CA ALA A 282 -14.40 6.56 -10.83
C ALA A 282 -14.11 5.98 -9.44
N GLN A 283 -12.83 5.89 -9.05
CA GLN A 283 -12.41 5.49 -7.71
C GLN A 283 -12.69 6.60 -6.68
N ARG A 284 -12.38 7.86 -7.03
CA ARG A 284 -12.53 9.04 -6.19
C ARG A 284 -13.98 9.38 -5.90
N ASN A 285 -14.86 9.27 -6.89
CA ASN A 285 -16.24 9.74 -6.78
C ASN A 285 -17.24 8.74 -7.37
N ARG A 286 -17.68 7.78 -6.56
CA ARG A 286 -18.78 6.86 -6.94
C ARG A 286 -20.11 7.61 -7.03
N GLY A 287 -20.83 7.40 -8.12
CA GLY A 287 -22.18 7.94 -8.33
C GLY A 287 -23.27 6.89 -8.19
N GLY A 288 -24.48 7.25 -8.63
CA GLY A 288 -25.65 6.36 -8.67
C GLY A 288 -26.46 6.32 -7.38
N PRO A 289 -27.58 5.59 -7.38
CA PRO A 289 -28.62 5.68 -6.35
C PRO A 289 -28.15 5.24 -4.97
N TRP A 290 -27.12 4.38 -4.87
CA TRP A 290 -26.54 3.98 -3.59
C TRP A 290 -25.75 5.11 -2.92
N SER A 291 -25.04 5.92 -3.70
CA SER A 291 -24.19 7.01 -3.19
C SER A 291 -25.01 8.26 -2.90
N LYS A 292 -24.82 8.82 -1.71
CA LYS A 292 -25.52 10.04 -1.23
C LYS A 292 -24.62 11.26 -1.12
N VAL A 293 -23.32 11.04 -0.94
CA VAL A 293 -22.28 12.07 -0.83
C VAL A 293 -21.07 11.61 -1.62
N ALA A 294 -20.52 12.47 -2.48
CA ALA A 294 -19.28 12.19 -3.19
C ALA A 294 -18.09 12.40 -2.23
N ALA A 295 -17.11 11.51 -2.25
CA ALA A 295 -15.96 11.63 -1.34
C ALA A 295 -15.12 12.87 -1.66
N GLY A 296 -15.02 13.25 -2.93
CA GLY A 296 -14.26 14.43 -3.37
C GLY A 296 -12.76 14.31 -3.16
N HIS A 297 -12.26 13.12 -2.83
CA HIS A 297 -10.89 12.89 -2.40
C HIS A 297 -10.49 11.43 -2.64
N ILE A 298 -9.25 11.21 -3.09
CA ILE A 298 -8.62 9.89 -3.15
C ILE A 298 -7.18 9.96 -2.63
N ASP A 299 -6.85 9.07 -1.70
CA ASP A 299 -5.48 8.88 -1.22
C ASP A 299 -4.65 8.12 -2.27
N VAL A 300 -3.35 8.41 -2.38
CA VAL A 300 -2.46 7.79 -3.39
C VAL A 300 -2.42 6.26 -3.27
N CYS A 301 -2.57 5.71 -2.06
CA CYS A 301 -2.60 4.27 -1.83
C CYS A 301 -3.99 3.64 -2.04
N SER A 302 -5.01 4.47 -2.24
CA SER A 302 -6.35 4.04 -2.69
C SER A 302 -6.52 4.18 -4.22
N ALA A 303 -5.62 4.90 -4.89
CA ALA A 303 -5.60 5.13 -6.33
C ALA A 303 -5.03 3.93 -7.11
N ALA A 304 -5.72 2.79 -7.05
CA ALA A 304 -5.24 1.53 -7.63
C ALA A 304 -5.09 1.61 -9.15
N ILE A 305 -3.95 1.11 -9.66
CA ILE A 305 -3.66 1.09 -11.10
C ILE A 305 -4.12 -0.25 -11.69
N PRO A 306 -4.99 -0.24 -12.70
CA PRO A 306 -5.41 -1.47 -13.37
C PRO A 306 -4.24 -2.24 -13.98
N VAL A 307 -4.30 -3.56 -13.83
CA VAL A 307 -3.42 -4.53 -14.48
C VAL A 307 -4.32 -5.53 -15.21
N ARG A 308 -3.95 -5.91 -16.43
CA ARG A 308 -4.68 -6.90 -17.23
C ARG A 308 -3.76 -7.94 -17.84
N GLU A 309 -4.33 -9.05 -18.28
CA GLU A 309 -3.64 -9.96 -19.19
C GLU A 309 -3.72 -9.41 -20.62
N ALA A 310 -2.58 -9.35 -21.30
CA ALA A 310 -2.49 -8.90 -22.68
C ALA A 310 -3.31 -9.80 -23.59
N GLY A 311 -4.12 -9.19 -24.46
CA GLY A 311 -4.96 -9.90 -25.43
C GLY A 311 -6.26 -10.51 -24.88
N LYS A 312 -6.66 -10.15 -23.65
CA LYS A 312 -7.97 -10.47 -23.07
C LYS A 312 -8.80 -9.21 -22.79
#